data_AF-A0A6A5GKR4-F1
#
_entry.id   AF-A0A6A5GKR4-F1
#
_cell.length_a   1.000
_cell.length_b   1.000
_cell.length_c   1.000
_cell.angle_alpha   90.00
_cell.angle_beta   90.00
_cell.angle_gamma   90.00
#
_symmetry.space_group_name_H-M   'P 1'
#
loop_
_entity.id
_entity.type
_entity.pdbx_description
1 polymer ?
#
loop_
_entity_poly.entity_id
_entity_poly.type
_entity_poly.pdbx_seq_one_letter_code
_entity_poly.pdbx_strand_id
1 'polypeptide(L)'
;MSANLLDVPDLAMTNILNYLDYPVIQNVRKSCKALRRFIDTARIGALPDYIMLTDLHETVYLQAVFKSDTSLRISVFYKKEGDGCRIKYINEKDKEEKEEKVKVLENQDYLESFSTDCKLLLANEKIVLDELENMANENSMLKIIEDILKTRNQMIQIKKIYITVADDTEVANLVQYTNPNRLERLQIQINDNISELPEIEKLPHWRHVEEFQIFSVLSEVHPQKFSHFTKCHLRYILPDYKLQNGVPPEHRY
;
A
#
# COMPACT_ATOMS: atom_id res chain seq x y z
N MET A 1 -14.97 -40.66 18.08
CA MET A 1 -14.08 -39.56 18.51
C MET A 1 -13.97 -38.60 17.34
N SER A 2 -14.36 -37.34 17.50
CA SER A 2 -14.14 -36.32 16.47
C SER A 2 -12.69 -35.85 16.56
N ALA A 3 -11.90 -36.06 15.51
CA ALA A 3 -10.55 -35.52 15.44
C ALA A 3 -10.63 -33.98 15.41
N ASN A 4 -9.96 -33.31 16.35
CA ASN A 4 -9.86 -31.86 16.37
C ASN A 4 -8.50 -31.45 15.79
N LEU A 5 -8.49 -30.40 14.96
CA LEU A 5 -7.25 -29.82 14.44
C LEU A 5 -6.30 -29.37 15.56
N LEU A 6 -6.84 -29.02 16.75
CA LEU A 6 -6.06 -28.63 17.93
C LEU A 6 -5.33 -29.80 18.61
N ASP A 7 -5.69 -31.04 18.29
CA ASP A 7 -5.02 -32.23 18.83
C ASP A 7 -3.83 -32.67 17.96
N VAL A 8 -3.61 -32.00 16.82
CA VAL A 8 -2.52 -32.26 15.88
C VAL A 8 -1.24 -31.60 16.39
N PRO A 9 -0.08 -32.28 16.34
CA PRO A 9 1.19 -31.66 16.71
C PRO A 9 1.51 -30.42 15.88
N ASP A 10 2.11 -29.40 16.52
CA ASP A 10 2.42 -28.10 15.91
C ASP A 10 3.08 -28.21 14.53
N LEU A 11 4.08 -29.08 14.34
CA LEU A 11 4.76 -29.26 13.05
C LEU A 11 3.80 -29.73 11.94
N ALA A 12 2.92 -30.68 12.26
CA ALA A 12 1.94 -31.20 11.31
C ALA A 12 0.86 -30.15 11.02
N MET A 13 0.41 -29.41 12.04
CA MET A 13 -0.53 -28.32 11.91
C MET A 13 0.04 -27.17 11.05
N THR A 14 1.31 -26.81 11.24
CA THR A 14 2.03 -25.84 10.41
C THR A 14 2.08 -26.29 8.95
N ASN A 15 2.43 -27.56 8.69
CA ASN A 15 2.45 -28.08 7.33
C ASN A 15 1.07 -28.03 6.67
N ILE A 16 0.01 -28.48 7.37
CA ILE A 16 -1.37 -28.43 6.87
C ILE A 16 -1.77 -27.00 6.52
N LEU A 17 -1.55 -26.06 7.43
CA LEU A 17 -1.96 -24.66 7.24
C LEU A 17 -1.13 -23.95 6.15
N ASN A 18 0.12 -24.35 5.92
CA ASN A 18 0.94 -23.85 4.82
C ASN A 18 0.48 -24.32 3.43
N TYR A 19 -0.30 -25.41 3.35
CA TYR A 19 -0.93 -25.83 2.09
C TYR A 19 -2.22 -25.05 1.77
N LEU A 20 -2.73 -24.23 2.70
CA LEU A 20 -3.96 -23.48 2.53
C LEU A 20 -3.67 -22.11 1.89
N ASP A 21 -4.60 -21.64 1.07
CA ASP A 21 -4.55 -20.28 0.54
C ASP A 21 -4.90 -19.25 1.62
N TYR A 22 -4.57 -17.99 1.36
CA TYR A 22 -4.83 -16.90 2.31
C TYR A 22 -6.31 -16.82 2.77
N PRO A 23 -7.33 -16.91 1.88
CA PRO A 23 -8.73 -16.89 2.29
C PRO A 23 -9.09 -18.01 3.27
N VAL A 24 -8.64 -19.25 3.00
CA VAL A 24 -8.92 -20.38 3.89
C VAL A 24 -8.18 -20.20 5.21
N ILE A 25 -6.94 -19.72 5.21
CA ILE A 25 -6.21 -19.39 6.46
C ILE A 25 -6.97 -18.36 7.28
N GLN A 26 -7.48 -17.29 6.68
CA GLN A 26 -8.27 -16.28 7.41
C GLN A 26 -9.57 -16.87 7.97
N ASN A 27 -10.22 -17.78 7.24
CA ASN A 27 -11.41 -18.47 7.75
C ASN A 27 -11.08 -19.38 8.95
N VAL A 28 -9.99 -20.14 8.88
CA VAL A 28 -9.51 -20.97 10.00
C VAL A 28 -9.15 -20.08 11.20
N ARG A 29 -8.45 -18.97 10.97
CA ARG A 29 -8.10 -17.95 11.98
C ARG A 29 -9.34 -17.36 12.68
N LYS A 30 -10.46 -17.25 11.97
CA LYS A 30 -11.72 -16.73 12.52
C LYS A 30 -12.52 -17.77 13.32
N SER A 31 -12.28 -19.06 13.11
CA SER A 31 -13.09 -20.13 13.71
C SER A 31 -12.93 -20.28 15.23
N CYS A 32 -11.73 -20.12 15.80
CA CYS A 32 -11.53 -20.15 17.25
C CYS A 32 -10.29 -19.35 17.73
N LYS A 33 -10.28 -18.97 19.02
CA LYS A 33 -9.17 -18.20 19.63
C LYS A 33 -7.84 -18.96 19.64
N ALA A 34 -7.88 -20.28 19.82
CA ALA A 34 -6.66 -21.10 19.84
C ALA A 34 -6.00 -21.18 18.46
N LEU A 35 -6.79 -21.44 17.41
CA LEU A 35 -6.33 -21.42 16.01
C LEU A 35 -5.80 -20.06 15.61
N ARG A 36 -6.51 -18.98 16.00
CA ARG A 36 -6.03 -17.61 15.81
C ARG A 36 -4.66 -17.41 16.43
N ARG A 37 -4.51 -17.74 17.72
CA ARG A 37 -3.25 -17.59 18.44
C ARG A 37 -2.14 -18.43 17.80
N PHE A 38 -2.44 -19.65 17.38
CA PHE A 38 -1.48 -20.52 16.71
C PHE A 38 -1.04 -19.94 15.36
N ILE A 39 -1.98 -19.59 14.48
CA ILE A 39 -1.69 -18.99 13.17
C ILE A 39 -0.86 -17.71 13.33
N ASP A 40 -1.20 -16.89 14.32
CA ASP A 40 -0.51 -15.63 14.60
C ASP A 40 0.90 -15.86 15.19
N THR A 41 1.07 -16.87 16.06
CA THR A 41 2.34 -17.19 16.73
C THR A 41 3.29 -17.99 15.84
N ALA A 42 2.79 -19.07 15.21
CA ALA A 42 3.49 -19.87 14.21
C ALA A 42 3.68 -19.11 12.89
N ARG A 43 2.94 -18.00 12.73
CA ARG A 43 3.07 -17.03 11.65
C ARG A 43 2.83 -17.66 10.28
N ILE A 44 1.69 -18.34 10.17
CA ILE A 44 1.33 -19.17 9.02
C ILE A 44 0.44 -18.41 8.04
N GLY A 45 0.80 -18.49 6.76
CA GLY A 45 0.05 -17.96 5.63
C GLY A 45 0.87 -17.03 4.75
N ALA A 46 0.59 -17.10 3.45
CA ALA A 46 1.16 -16.17 2.49
C ALA A 46 0.73 -14.74 2.84
N LEU A 47 1.67 -13.81 2.84
CA LEU A 47 1.40 -12.38 2.87
C LEU A 47 1.51 -11.85 1.44
N PRO A 48 0.78 -10.79 1.08
CA PRO A 48 0.86 -10.26 -0.27
C PRO A 48 2.23 -9.64 -0.51
N ASP A 49 2.70 -9.78 -1.75
CA ASP A 49 3.88 -9.08 -2.23
C ASP A 49 3.53 -7.66 -2.69
N TYR A 50 2.29 -7.46 -3.16
CA TYR A 50 1.79 -6.18 -3.64
C TYR A 50 0.52 -5.79 -2.91
N ILE A 51 0.44 -4.51 -2.53
CA ILE A 51 -0.79 -3.87 -2.08
C ILE A 51 -1.07 -2.67 -2.96
N MET A 52 -2.27 -2.60 -3.52
CA MET A 52 -2.78 -1.44 -4.23
C MET A 52 -4.04 -0.92 -3.56
N LEU A 53 -4.07 0.38 -3.35
CA LEU A 53 -5.18 1.10 -2.73
C LEU A 53 -5.71 2.12 -3.73
N THR A 54 -7.03 2.20 -3.87
CA THR A 54 -7.66 3.20 -4.73
C THR A 54 -8.87 3.81 -4.03
N ASP A 55 -8.94 5.13 -4.03
CA ASP A 55 -10.11 5.88 -3.58
C ASP A 55 -10.93 6.25 -4.82
N LEU A 56 -12.18 5.81 -4.83
CA LEU A 56 -13.20 6.19 -5.81
C LEU A 56 -14.35 6.79 -5.01
N HIS A 57 -14.93 7.91 -5.43
CA HIS A 57 -16.01 8.58 -4.70
C HIS A 57 -17.03 7.59 -4.04
N GLU A 58 -17.10 7.60 -2.70
CA GLU A 58 -17.91 6.70 -1.86
C GLU A 58 -17.60 5.18 -1.96
N THR A 59 -16.41 4.82 -2.44
CA THR A 59 -15.92 3.44 -2.58
C THR A 59 -14.39 3.37 -2.49
N VAL A 60 -13.88 2.72 -1.44
CA VAL A 60 -12.45 2.40 -1.36
C VAL A 60 -12.17 0.98 -1.79
N TYR A 61 -11.02 0.78 -2.41
CA TYR A 61 -10.58 -0.47 -3.01
C TYR A 61 -9.23 -0.89 -2.46
N LEU A 62 -9.16 -2.14 -1.99
CA LEU A 62 -7.93 -2.82 -1.55
C LEU A 62 -7.67 -4.02 -2.46
N GLN A 63 -6.52 -4.04 -3.12
CA GLN A 63 -6.01 -5.20 -3.83
C GLN A 63 -4.77 -5.76 -3.12
N ALA A 64 -4.74 -7.06 -2.92
CA ALA A 64 -3.60 -7.81 -2.41
C ALA A 64 -3.20 -8.88 -3.44
N VAL A 65 -1.96 -8.88 -3.90
CA VAL A 65 -1.44 -9.84 -4.91
C VAL A 65 -0.33 -10.68 -4.31
N PHE A 66 -0.37 -11.98 -4.56
CA PHE A 66 0.57 -12.99 -4.07
C PHE A 66 1.24 -13.66 -5.27
N LYS A 67 2.57 -13.52 -5.39
CA LYS A 67 3.40 -13.89 -6.55
C LYS A 67 3.75 -15.37 -6.65
N SER A 68 3.13 -16.24 -5.86
CA SER A 68 3.33 -17.68 -6.00
C SER A 68 3.03 -18.17 -7.42
N ASP A 69 3.44 -19.40 -7.75
CA ASP A 69 3.24 -20.03 -9.08
C ASP A 69 1.80 -19.95 -9.61
N THR A 70 0.82 -19.80 -8.72
CA THR A 70 -0.55 -19.33 -9.01
C THR A 70 -0.66 -17.88 -8.56
N SER A 71 -0.69 -16.91 -9.48
CA SER A 71 -0.77 -15.49 -9.14
C SER A 71 -2.16 -15.18 -8.54
N LEU A 72 -2.29 -15.33 -7.22
CA LEU A 72 -3.52 -15.07 -6.49
C LEU A 72 -3.70 -13.57 -6.33
N ARG A 73 -4.88 -13.07 -6.68
CA ARG A 73 -5.28 -11.69 -6.44
C ARG A 73 -6.57 -11.65 -5.64
N ILE A 74 -6.52 -10.95 -4.52
CA ILE A 74 -7.68 -10.69 -3.66
C ILE A 74 -8.01 -9.21 -3.78
N SER A 75 -9.26 -8.93 -4.11
CA SER A 75 -9.80 -7.59 -4.30
C SER A 75 -10.97 -7.38 -3.35
N VAL A 76 -10.94 -6.30 -2.56
CA VAL A 76 -12.03 -5.94 -1.65
C VAL A 76 -12.47 -4.52 -1.92
N PHE A 77 -13.76 -4.35 -2.19
CA PHE A 77 -14.40 -3.05 -2.38
C PHE A 77 -15.26 -2.76 -1.17
N TYR A 78 -15.11 -1.57 -0.59
CA TYR A 78 -15.93 -1.07 0.50
C TYR A 78 -16.67 0.15 -0.02
N LYS A 79 -17.96 -0.03 -0.30
CA LYS A 79 -18.82 1.01 -0.86
C LYS A 79 -19.82 1.49 0.19
N LYS A 80 -20.02 2.80 0.28
CA LYS A 80 -21.10 3.37 1.09
C LYS A 80 -22.46 2.96 0.52
N GLU A 81 -23.34 2.46 1.39
CA GLU A 81 -24.70 2.02 1.02
C GLU A 81 -25.68 2.51 2.10
N GLY A 82 -26.26 3.70 1.89
CA GLY A 82 -27.02 4.41 2.92
C GLY A 82 -26.11 4.78 4.10
N ASP A 83 -26.54 4.40 5.32
CA ASP A 83 -25.75 4.52 6.56
C ASP A 83 -24.87 3.27 6.82
N GLY A 84 -24.75 2.39 5.81
CA GLY A 84 -24.00 1.13 5.91
C GLY A 84 -22.85 1.01 4.93
N CYS A 85 -22.21 -0.16 4.95
CA CYS A 85 -21.09 -0.52 4.10
C CYS A 85 -21.40 -1.81 3.32
N ARG A 86 -21.36 -1.71 1.99
CA ARG A 86 -21.37 -2.85 1.09
C ARG A 86 -19.95 -3.29 0.81
N ILE A 87 -19.62 -4.50 1.25
CA ILE A 87 -18.30 -5.11 1.01
C ILE A 87 -18.43 -6.16 -0.09
N LYS A 88 -17.68 -5.97 -1.19
CA LYS A 88 -17.53 -6.97 -2.25
C LYS A 88 -16.13 -7.56 -2.20
N TYR A 89 -16.04 -8.85 -1.96
CA TYR A 89 -14.81 -9.63 -2.03
C TYR A 89 -14.74 -10.35 -3.37
N ILE A 90 -13.60 -10.28 -4.03
CA ILE A 90 -13.31 -10.98 -5.27
C ILE A 90 -11.99 -11.73 -5.06
N ASN A 91 -12.02 -13.04 -5.28
CA ASN A 91 -10.87 -13.91 -5.28
C ASN A 91 -10.61 -14.35 -6.73
N GLU A 92 -9.48 -13.93 -7.28
CA GLU A 92 -9.03 -14.26 -8.63
C GLU A 92 -7.86 -15.24 -8.50
N LYS A 93 -8.12 -16.51 -8.83
CA LYS A 93 -7.11 -17.56 -8.91
C LYS A 93 -6.90 -17.90 -10.38
N ASP A 94 -5.71 -17.59 -10.88
CA ASP A 94 -5.40 -17.68 -12.30
C ASP A 94 -6.40 -16.87 -13.15
N LYS A 95 -6.26 -16.83 -14.49
CA LYS A 95 -7.08 -15.93 -15.33
C LYS A 95 -8.56 -16.37 -15.46
N GLU A 96 -8.94 -17.51 -14.89
CA GLU A 96 -10.19 -18.20 -15.23
C GLU A 96 -11.13 -18.42 -14.03
N GLU A 97 -10.63 -18.51 -12.79
CA GLU A 97 -11.48 -18.71 -11.61
C GLU A 97 -11.68 -17.40 -10.84
N LYS A 98 -12.94 -16.94 -10.82
CA LYS A 98 -13.37 -15.76 -10.08
C LYS A 98 -14.48 -16.12 -9.10
N GLU A 99 -14.18 -16.10 -7.81
CA GLU A 99 -15.18 -16.23 -6.75
C GLU A 99 -15.55 -14.84 -6.23
N GLU A 100 -16.84 -14.48 -6.27
CA GLU A 100 -17.34 -13.22 -5.74
C GLU A 100 -18.24 -13.46 -4.52
N LYS A 101 -18.03 -12.68 -3.46
CA LYS A 101 -18.89 -12.66 -2.26
C LYS A 101 -19.26 -11.23 -1.91
N VAL A 102 -20.52 -11.01 -1.58
CA VAL A 102 -21.01 -9.70 -1.15
C VAL A 102 -21.55 -9.81 0.27
N LYS A 103 -21.24 -8.82 1.09
CA LYS A 103 -21.76 -8.65 2.44
C LYS A 103 -22.19 -7.20 2.63
N VAL A 104 -23.33 -6.98 3.28
CA VAL A 104 -23.77 -5.64 3.68
C VAL A 104 -23.69 -5.55 5.20
N LEU A 105 -23.11 -4.46 5.68
CA LEU A 105 -23.01 -4.11 7.09
C LEU A 105 -23.88 -2.87 7.34
N GLU A 106 -24.94 -3.02 8.12
CA GLU A 106 -25.80 -1.90 8.51
C GLU A 106 -25.10 -1.04 9.58
N ASN A 107 -25.30 0.29 9.52
CA ASN A 107 -24.76 1.25 10.50
C ASN A 107 -23.23 1.18 10.67
N GLN A 108 -22.52 0.77 9.63
CA GLN A 108 -21.07 0.64 9.63
C GLN A 108 -20.49 1.55 8.55
N ASP A 109 -19.59 2.44 8.95
CA ASP A 109 -18.88 3.29 8.00
C ASP A 109 -17.93 2.45 7.12
N TYR A 110 -17.88 2.82 5.84
CA TYR A 110 -17.12 2.08 4.84
C TYR A 110 -15.60 2.33 4.96
N LEU A 111 -15.17 3.52 5.37
CA LEU A 111 -13.76 3.82 5.65
C LEU A 111 -13.31 3.14 6.94
N GLU A 112 -14.14 3.05 7.96
CA GLU A 112 -13.84 2.26 9.16
C GLU A 112 -13.67 0.76 8.85
N SER A 113 -14.54 0.22 7.99
CA SER A 113 -14.45 -1.17 7.55
C SER A 113 -13.14 -1.44 6.79
N PHE A 114 -12.82 -0.56 5.85
CA PHE A 114 -11.56 -0.58 5.11
C PHE A 114 -10.33 -0.45 6.03
N SER A 115 -10.36 0.54 6.94
CA SER A 115 -9.27 0.82 7.88
C SER A 115 -8.99 -0.38 8.78
N THR A 116 -10.04 -1.06 9.25
CA THR A 116 -9.92 -2.28 10.05
C THR A 116 -9.18 -3.39 9.31
N ASP A 117 -9.56 -3.67 8.07
CA ASP A 117 -8.95 -4.72 7.27
C ASP A 117 -7.52 -4.34 6.82
N CYS A 118 -7.30 -3.08 6.43
CA CYS A 118 -5.96 -2.56 6.12
C CYS A 118 -5.03 -2.65 7.33
N LYS A 119 -5.51 -2.33 8.54
CA LYS A 119 -4.73 -2.45 9.77
C LYS A 119 -4.37 -3.91 10.06
N LEU A 120 -5.29 -4.85 9.87
CA LEU A 120 -4.99 -6.28 10.05
C LEU A 120 -3.87 -6.76 9.12
N LEU A 121 -3.78 -6.20 7.91
CA LEU A 121 -2.76 -6.53 6.93
C LEU A 121 -1.42 -5.83 7.23
N LEU A 122 -1.44 -4.50 7.28
CA LEU A 122 -0.24 -3.65 7.38
C LEU A 122 0.34 -3.57 8.79
N ALA A 123 -0.39 -3.93 9.86
CA ALA A 123 0.18 -4.06 11.20
C ALA A 123 0.94 -5.39 11.39
N ASN A 124 0.85 -6.33 10.44
CA ASN A 124 1.61 -7.58 10.53
C ASN A 124 3.11 -7.28 10.47
N GLU A 125 3.83 -7.56 11.55
CA GLU A 125 5.26 -7.28 11.66
C GLU A 125 6.10 -7.97 10.58
N LYS A 126 5.64 -9.10 10.05
CA LYS A 126 6.36 -9.89 9.04
C LYS A 126 6.11 -9.46 7.61
N ILE A 127 5.18 -8.54 7.36
CA ILE A 127 4.87 -8.13 6.00
C ILE A 127 6.12 -7.52 5.36
N VAL A 128 6.47 -8.06 4.19
CA VAL A 128 7.51 -7.56 3.31
C VAL A 128 6.84 -7.38 1.96
N LEU A 129 6.77 -6.14 1.51
CA LEU A 129 6.14 -5.80 0.24
C LEU A 129 7.22 -5.60 -0.82
N ASP A 130 7.00 -6.20 -1.97
CA ASP A 130 7.68 -5.76 -3.18
C ASP A 130 7.15 -4.38 -3.62
N GLU A 131 5.86 -4.12 -3.39
CA GLU A 131 5.23 -2.88 -3.86
C GLU A 131 4.07 -2.42 -2.97
N LEU A 132 4.02 -1.11 -2.75
CA LEU A 132 2.86 -0.41 -2.21
C LEU A 132 2.45 0.69 -3.18
N GLU A 133 1.20 0.64 -3.62
CA GLU A 133 0.61 1.62 -4.51
C GLU A 133 -0.61 2.28 -3.85
N ASN A 134 -0.61 3.61 -3.79
CA ASN A 134 -1.73 4.43 -3.32
C ASN A 134 -2.17 5.38 -4.44
N MET A 135 -3.17 4.96 -5.20
CA MET A 135 -3.84 5.75 -6.24
C MET A 135 -5.07 6.43 -5.64
N ALA A 136 -4.87 7.21 -4.58
CA ALA A 136 -5.91 8.00 -3.95
C ALA A 136 -5.89 9.43 -4.52
N ASN A 137 -7.05 9.96 -4.88
CA ASN A 137 -7.19 11.38 -5.17
C ASN A 137 -7.41 12.21 -3.88
N GLU A 138 -7.76 11.54 -2.78
CA GLU A 138 -8.01 12.16 -1.48
C GLU A 138 -7.00 11.68 -0.42
N ASN A 139 -6.62 12.57 0.48
CA ASN A 139 -5.55 12.33 1.46
C ASN A 139 -5.97 11.35 2.59
N SER A 140 -7.26 10.97 2.64
CA SER A 140 -7.85 10.15 3.70
C SER A 140 -7.21 8.75 3.79
N MET A 141 -7.03 8.05 2.68
CA MET A 141 -6.42 6.72 2.67
C MET A 141 -4.94 6.74 3.04
N LEU A 142 -4.19 7.71 2.52
CA LEU A 142 -2.77 7.86 2.85
C LEU A 142 -2.58 8.08 4.35
N LYS A 143 -3.45 8.90 4.96
CA LYS A 143 -3.45 9.14 6.40
C LYS A 143 -3.73 7.86 7.21
N ILE A 144 -4.68 7.04 6.77
CA ILE A 144 -4.96 5.74 7.39
C ILE A 144 -3.70 4.85 7.38
N ILE A 145 -2.99 4.80 6.24
CA ILE A 145 -1.75 4.02 6.13
C ILE A 145 -0.68 4.60 7.07
N GLU A 146 -0.47 5.91 7.05
CA GLU A 146 0.48 6.60 7.93
C GLU A 146 0.23 6.24 9.40
N ASP A 147 -1.02 6.35 9.85
CA ASP A 147 -1.41 6.05 11.22
C ASP A 147 -1.18 4.58 11.57
N ILE A 148 -1.44 3.65 10.64
CA ILE A 148 -1.12 2.23 10.85
C ILE A 148 0.39 2.04 10.98
N LEU A 149 1.18 2.59 10.05
CA LEU A 149 2.63 2.43 10.03
C LEU A 149 3.31 3.04 11.27
N LYS A 150 2.82 4.18 11.74
CA LYS A 150 3.28 4.86 12.96
C LYS A 150 3.13 4.02 14.22
N THR A 151 2.13 3.12 14.26
CA THR A 151 1.90 2.24 15.42
C THR A 151 2.75 0.97 15.42
N ARG A 152 3.55 0.74 14.37
CA ARG A 152 4.38 -0.46 14.27
C ARG A 152 5.60 -0.34 15.17
N ASN A 153 6.00 -1.46 15.77
CA ASN A 153 7.25 -1.56 16.54
C ASN A 153 8.50 -1.55 15.64
N GLN A 154 8.33 -1.83 14.36
CA GLN A 154 9.41 -1.86 13.38
C GLN A 154 8.99 -1.27 12.03
N MET A 155 9.97 -0.68 11.36
CA MET A 155 9.81 -0.16 10.01
C MET A 155 9.31 -1.25 9.07
N ILE A 156 8.31 -0.91 8.24
CA ILE A 156 7.82 -1.83 7.22
C ILE A 156 8.88 -1.99 6.12
N GLN A 157 9.00 -3.20 5.59
CA GLN A 157 9.97 -3.51 4.53
C GLN A 157 9.23 -3.40 3.19
N ILE A 158 9.55 -2.40 2.37
CA ILE A 158 8.91 -2.14 1.08
C ILE A 158 10.00 -1.85 0.05
N LYS A 159 9.96 -2.49 -1.13
CA LYS A 159 10.91 -2.22 -2.21
C LYS A 159 10.50 -1.05 -3.10
N LYS A 160 9.21 -0.93 -3.41
CA LYS A 160 8.72 0.09 -4.35
C LYS A 160 7.50 0.79 -3.78
N ILE A 161 7.49 2.11 -3.87
CA ILE A 161 6.38 2.96 -3.44
C ILE A 161 5.93 3.81 -4.62
N TYR A 162 4.62 3.78 -4.88
CA TYR A 162 3.94 4.58 -5.89
C TYR A 162 2.78 5.31 -5.22
N ILE A 163 2.86 6.63 -5.12
CA ILE A 163 1.89 7.39 -4.32
C ILE A 163 1.46 8.67 -5.04
N THR A 164 0.17 8.97 -4.96
CA THR A 164 -0.39 10.29 -5.22
C THR A 164 -0.54 11.03 -3.90
N VAL A 165 -0.06 12.28 -3.84
CA VAL A 165 0.02 13.11 -2.64
C VAL A 165 -0.20 14.59 -2.97
N ALA A 166 -0.53 15.39 -1.97
CA ALA A 166 -0.67 16.84 -2.12
C ALA A 166 0.67 17.58 -2.15
N ASP A 167 1.65 17.11 -1.35
CA ASP A 167 2.95 17.75 -1.21
C ASP A 167 4.04 16.76 -0.76
N ASP A 168 5.26 17.25 -0.59
CA ASP A 168 6.42 16.46 -0.15
C ASP A 168 6.35 16.01 1.32
N THR A 169 5.55 16.70 2.12
CA THR A 169 5.38 16.42 3.55
C THR A 169 4.59 15.14 3.72
N GLU A 170 3.55 14.93 2.90
CA GLU A 170 2.81 13.65 2.86
C GLU A 170 3.69 12.47 2.44
N VAL A 171 4.62 12.68 1.49
CA VAL A 171 5.62 11.66 1.11
C VAL A 171 6.47 11.30 2.31
N ALA A 172 7.07 12.32 2.96
CA ALA A 172 7.95 12.11 4.10
C ALA A 172 7.21 11.43 5.26
N ASN A 173 5.94 11.81 5.50
CA ASN A 173 5.10 11.26 6.56
C ASN A 173 4.89 9.75 6.42
N LEU A 174 4.71 9.26 5.20
CA LEU A 174 4.63 7.83 4.93
C LEU A 174 6.01 7.15 4.95
N VAL A 175 6.96 7.70 4.18
CA VAL A 175 8.25 7.05 3.88
C VAL A 175 9.11 6.89 5.13
N GLN A 176 9.04 7.80 6.10
CA GLN A 176 9.82 7.72 7.35
C GLN A 176 9.61 6.42 8.15
N TYR A 177 8.46 5.75 7.97
CA TYR A 177 8.13 4.49 8.65
C TYR A 177 8.55 3.23 7.87
N THR A 178 9.24 3.41 6.74
CA THR A 178 9.75 2.32 5.89
C THR A 178 11.26 2.14 6.08
N ASN A 179 11.80 0.95 5.80
CA ASN A 179 13.25 0.72 5.91
C ASN A 179 14.02 1.42 4.78
N PRO A 180 14.93 2.37 5.07
CA PRO A 180 15.68 3.10 4.05
C PRO A 180 16.59 2.23 3.19
N ASN A 181 17.07 1.10 3.71
CA ASN A 181 17.97 0.19 2.99
C ASN A 181 17.22 -0.83 2.11
N ARG A 182 15.88 -0.72 2.05
CA ARG A 182 15.04 -1.64 1.28
C ARG A 182 14.25 -0.95 0.19
N LEU A 183 14.01 0.35 0.31
CA LEU A 183 13.28 1.12 -0.69
C LEU A 183 14.18 1.36 -1.91
N GLU A 184 13.95 0.59 -2.96
CA GLU A 184 14.69 0.64 -4.23
C GLU A 184 14.10 1.70 -5.17
N ARG A 185 12.77 1.87 -5.16
CA ARG A 185 12.07 2.82 -6.04
C ARG A 185 11.05 3.67 -5.29
N LEU A 186 11.09 4.97 -5.56
CA LEU A 186 10.08 5.92 -5.11
C LEU A 186 9.51 6.69 -6.31
N GLN A 187 8.21 6.55 -6.52
CA GLN A 187 7.45 7.27 -7.54
C GLN A 187 6.36 8.10 -6.88
N ILE A 188 6.38 9.40 -7.15
CA ILE A 188 5.48 10.38 -6.53
C ILE A 188 4.69 11.07 -7.63
N GLN A 189 3.38 11.19 -7.45
CA GLN A 189 2.52 12.05 -8.25
C GLN A 189 1.96 13.16 -7.36
N ILE A 190 2.19 14.41 -7.79
CA ILE A 190 1.62 15.60 -7.15
C ILE A 190 0.89 16.38 -8.24
N ASN A 191 -0.39 16.64 -8.03
CA ASN A 191 -1.25 17.25 -9.04
C ASN A 191 -0.87 18.71 -9.32
N ASP A 192 -0.33 19.40 -8.32
CA ASP A 192 0.13 20.78 -8.43
C ASP A 192 1.62 20.89 -8.75
N ASN A 193 2.02 22.03 -9.31
CA ASN A 193 3.43 22.37 -9.43
C ASN A 193 3.98 22.73 -8.06
N ILE A 194 5.19 22.28 -7.75
CA ILE A 194 5.84 22.54 -6.47
C ILE A 194 7.21 23.17 -6.68
N SER A 195 7.74 23.84 -5.66
CA SER A 195 9.07 24.43 -5.76
C SER A 195 10.17 23.37 -5.67
N GLU A 196 10.15 22.60 -4.59
CA GLU A 196 11.20 21.66 -4.20
C GLU A 196 10.63 20.49 -3.38
N LEU A 197 11.50 19.60 -2.88
CA LEU A 197 11.16 18.40 -2.10
C LEU A 197 11.94 18.33 -0.77
N PRO A 198 11.97 19.40 0.03
CA PRO A 198 12.85 19.51 1.20
C PRO A 198 12.64 18.42 2.26
N GLU A 199 11.42 17.91 2.45
CA GLU A 199 11.14 16.96 3.53
C GLU A 199 11.65 15.55 3.22
N ILE A 200 11.45 15.06 2.00
CA ILE A 200 11.95 13.75 1.59
C ILE A 200 13.48 13.74 1.43
N GLU A 201 14.09 14.87 1.05
CA GLU A 201 15.56 15.04 0.97
C GLU A 201 16.25 14.87 2.34
N LYS A 202 15.55 15.17 3.44
CA LYS A 202 16.07 15.00 4.81
C LYS A 202 16.08 13.54 5.26
N LEU A 203 15.29 12.67 4.64
CA LEU A 203 15.18 11.27 5.05
C LEU A 203 16.41 10.45 4.63
N PRO A 204 16.84 9.46 5.43
CA PRO A 204 17.92 8.55 5.05
C PRO A 204 17.66 7.82 3.72
N HIS A 205 16.39 7.60 3.39
CA HIS A 205 15.91 6.99 2.14
C HIS A 205 16.45 7.72 0.91
N TRP A 206 16.54 9.06 0.95
CA TRP A 206 16.97 9.85 -0.20
C TRP A 206 18.31 9.41 -0.77
N ARG A 207 19.22 8.92 0.08
CA ARG A 207 20.57 8.48 -0.31
C ARG A 207 20.65 7.02 -0.77
N HIS A 208 19.62 6.21 -0.52
CA HIS A 208 19.62 4.77 -0.77
C HIS A 208 18.68 4.35 -1.90
N VAL A 209 17.63 5.13 -2.17
CA VAL A 209 16.74 4.90 -3.30
C VAL A 209 17.55 4.91 -4.60
N GLU A 210 17.29 3.94 -5.47
CA GLU A 210 17.98 3.79 -6.76
C GLU A 210 17.21 4.46 -7.89
N GLU A 211 15.88 4.30 -7.90
CA GLU A 211 14.99 4.85 -8.91
C GLU A 211 14.05 5.91 -8.30
N PHE A 212 14.19 7.15 -8.72
CA PHE A 212 13.32 8.26 -8.31
C PHE A 212 12.52 8.81 -9.48
N GLN A 213 11.20 8.93 -9.31
CA GLN A 213 10.33 9.54 -10.31
C GLN A 213 9.34 10.49 -9.65
N ILE A 214 9.19 11.68 -10.22
CA ILE A 214 8.16 12.63 -9.81
C ILE A 214 7.34 13.11 -11.01
N PHE A 215 6.02 12.96 -10.91
CA PHE A 215 5.03 13.44 -11.86
C PHE A 215 4.43 14.75 -11.36
N SER A 216 5.26 15.79 -11.33
CA SER A 216 4.91 17.20 -11.09
C SER A 216 5.94 18.07 -11.83
N VAL A 217 5.77 19.39 -11.85
CA VAL A 217 6.78 20.33 -12.34
C VAL A 217 7.45 21.02 -11.15
N LEU A 218 8.75 20.82 -11.01
CA LEU A 218 9.59 21.46 -10.00
C LEU A 218 10.07 22.84 -10.48
N SER A 219 9.90 23.88 -9.66
CA SER A 219 10.36 25.22 -10.03
C SER A 219 11.80 25.52 -9.58
N GLU A 220 12.32 24.80 -8.59
CA GLU A 220 13.65 25.01 -8.01
C GLU A 220 14.40 23.67 -7.94
N VAL A 221 15.18 23.37 -8.98
CA VAL A 221 15.93 22.13 -9.10
C VAL A 221 17.42 22.39 -9.15
N HIS A 222 18.14 21.69 -8.28
CA HIS A 222 19.59 21.56 -8.35
C HIS A 222 19.92 20.14 -8.85
N PRO A 223 20.23 19.94 -10.15
CA PRO A 223 20.40 18.61 -10.73
C PRO A 223 21.40 17.71 -9.98
N GLN A 224 22.41 18.30 -9.34
CA GLN A 224 23.39 17.58 -8.52
C GLN A 224 22.73 16.79 -7.38
N LYS A 225 21.63 17.28 -6.80
CA LYS A 225 20.87 16.60 -5.74
C LYS A 225 20.22 15.29 -6.18
N PHE A 226 20.09 15.06 -7.49
CA PHE A 226 19.46 13.89 -8.09
C PHE A 226 20.48 12.97 -8.80
N SER A 227 21.75 13.34 -8.79
CA SER A 227 22.80 12.66 -9.57
C SER A 227 23.20 11.29 -9.05
N HIS A 228 22.85 10.97 -7.79
CA HIS A 228 23.15 9.67 -7.18
C HIS A 228 22.10 8.60 -7.53
N PHE A 229 20.93 8.98 -8.06
CA PHE A 229 19.93 8.01 -8.50
C PHE A 229 20.39 7.31 -9.78
N THR A 230 20.31 5.98 -9.79
CA THR A 230 20.57 5.15 -10.99
C THR A 230 19.60 5.51 -12.12
N LYS A 231 18.34 5.81 -11.78
CA LYS A 231 17.35 6.34 -12.72
C LYS A 231 16.58 7.47 -12.07
N CYS A 232 16.49 8.60 -12.77
CA CYS A 232 15.73 9.76 -12.30
C CYS A 232 14.80 10.28 -13.41
N HIS A 233 13.52 10.44 -13.11
CA HIS A 233 12.56 11.13 -13.99
C HIS A 233 11.92 12.30 -13.25
N LEU A 234 12.14 13.53 -13.71
CA LEU A 234 11.53 14.73 -13.16
C LEU A 234 11.29 15.76 -14.28
N ARG A 235 10.26 16.58 -14.12
CA ARG A 235 10.02 17.76 -14.97
C ARG A 235 10.31 19.00 -14.14
N TYR A 236 10.99 19.99 -14.73
CA TYR A 236 11.36 21.21 -14.02
C TYR A 236 11.43 22.43 -14.93
N ILE A 237 11.29 23.62 -14.34
CA ILE A 237 11.41 24.90 -15.03
C ILE A 237 12.88 25.33 -15.02
N LEU A 238 13.42 25.66 -16.20
CA LEU A 238 14.78 26.20 -16.30
C LEU A 238 14.85 27.62 -15.70
N PRO A 239 15.92 27.97 -14.95
CA PRO A 239 16.07 29.28 -14.32
C PRO A 239 15.90 30.46 -15.30
N ASP A 240 16.38 30.31 -16.54
CA ASP A 240 16.33 31.36 -17.56
C ASP A 240 14.91 31.63 -18.08
N TYR A 241 13.99 30.67 -17.91
CA TYR A 241 12.56 30.85 -18.23
C TYR A 241 11.81 31.66 -17.18
N LYS A 242 12.27 31.67 -15.92
CA LYS A 242 11.69 32.51 -14.84
C LYS A 242 11.97 34.00 -15.07
N LEU A 243 13.07 34.34 -15.75
CA LEU A 243 13.47 35.73 -16.01
C LEU A 243 12.76 36.37 -17.21
N GLN A 244 12.24 35.57 -18.16
CA GLN A 244 11.66 36.10 -19.40
C GLN A 244 10.14 36.33 -19.34
N ASN A 245 9.40 35.69 -18.43
CA ASN A 245 7.93 35.71 -18.45
C ASN A 245 7.30 36.26 -17.17
N GLY A 246 7.50 37.55 -16.92
CA GLY A 246 6.53 38.38 -16.18
C GLY A 246 5.22 38.63 -16.96
N VAL A 247 5.06 37.98 -18.11
CA VAL A 247 3.88 37.98 -18.98
C VAL A 247 3.67 36.56 -19.49
N PRO A 248 2.46 35.97 -19.41
CA PRO A 248 2.23 34.60 -19.85
C PRO A 248 2.29 34.50 -21.38
N PRO A 249 2.97 33.49 -21.97
CA PRO A 249 2.87 33.24 -23.39
C PRO A 249 1.54 32.52 -23.70
N GLU A 250 0.74 33.13 -24.58
CA GLU A 250 -0.40 32.47 -25.23
C GLU A 250 0.10 31.23 -25.99
N HIS A 251 -0.32 30.05 -25.54
CA HIS A 251 -0.07 28.81 -26.28
C HIS A 251 -0.99 28.73 -27.50
N ARG A 252 -0.38 28.66 -28.69
CA ARG A 252 -0.98 27.98 -29.84
C ARG A 252 -0.39 26.57 -29.92
N TYR A 253 -1.33 25.64 -30.02
CA TYR A 253 -1.27 24.17 -30.04
C TYR A 253 -0.01 23.50 -30.59
#